data_AF-A0A953HB12-F1
#
_entry.id   AF-A0A953HB12-F1
#
_cell.length_a   1.000
_cell.length_b   1.000
_cell.length_c   1.000
_cell.angle_alpha   90.00
_cell.angle_beta   90.00
_cell.angle_gamma   90.00
#
_symmetry.space_group_name_H-M   'P 1'
#
loop_
_entity.id
_entity.type
_entity.pdbx_description
1 polymer ?
#
loop_
_entity_poly.entity_id
_entity_poly.type
_entity_poly.pdbx_seq_one_letter_code
_entity_poly.pdbx_strand_id
1 'polypeptide(L)'
;MKKFRKESDTISRIINDHYLYYHLNYSEENKNEAILKSLGDPGKLGYPVFIILNKEGKQIYTQGSEHLEDGNKSYDENKVVTFLNKFHKM
;
A
#
# COMPACT_ATOMS: atom_id res chain seq x y z
N MET A 1 7.12 -2.49 3.08
CA MET A 1 5.98 -3.35 3.45
C MET A 1 6.17 -4.83 3.09
N LYS A 2 6.80 -5.16 1.95
CA LYS A 2 6.90 -6.55 1.43
C LYS A 2 7.50 -7.58 2.41
N LYS A 3 8.44 -7.20 3.27
CA LYS A 3 8.96 -8.10 4.31
C LYS A 3 8.09 -8.01 5.57
N PHE A 4 7.98 -6.81 6.13
CA PHE A 4 7.23 -6.47 7.34
C PHE A 4 5.84 -7.13 7.47
N ARG A 5 5.00 -7.10 6.42
CA ARG A 5 3.64 -7.67 6.49
C ARG A 5 3.60 -9.19 6.76
N LYS A 6 4.70 -9.90 6.52
CA LYS A 6 4.82 -11.34 6.77
C LYS A 6 5.37 -11.66 8.15
N GLU A 7 6.03 -10.69 8.77
CA GLU A 7 6.68 -10.85 10.08
C GLU A 7 5.76 -10.41 11.23
N SER A 8 4.78 -9.56 10.94
CA SER A 8 3.68 -9.23 11.87
C SER A 8 2.47 -10.12 11.60
N ASP A 9 2.15 -11.01 12.55
CA ASP A 9 0.97 -11.88 12.49
C ASP A 9 -0.33 -11.08 12.39
N THR A 10 -0.41 -9.95 13.10
CA THR A 10 -1.56 -9.03 13.09
C THR A 10 -1.83 -8.51 11.69
N ILE A 11 -0.80 -7.93 11.05
CA ILE A 11 -0.92 -7.34 9.72
C ILE A 11 -1.15 -8.43 8.68
N SER A 12 -0.48 -9.58 8.82
CA SER A 12 -0.65 -10.70 7.90
C SER A 12 -2.10 -11.18 7.88
N ARG A 13 -2.73 -11.35 9.04
CA ARG A 13 -4.15 -11.70 9.14
C ARG A 13 -5.06 -10.68 8.48
N ILE A 14 -4.92 -9.40 8.84
CA ILE A 14 -5.77 -8.33 8.27
C ILE A 14 -5.66 -8.33 6.73
N ILE A 15 -4.45 -8.45 6.19
CA ILE A 15 -4.25 -8.49 4.74
C ILE A 15 -4.88 -9.75 4.13
N ASN A 16 -4.62 -10.93 4.68
CA ASN A 16 -5.13 -12.18 4.11
C ASN A 16 -6.66 -12.28 4.17
N ASP A 17 -7.28 -11.75 5.22
CA ASP A 17 -8.72 -11.86 5.45
C ASP A 17 -9.52 -10.81 4.65
N HIS A 18 -8.89 -9.68 4.29
CA HIS A 18 -9.63 -8.51 3.80
C HIS A 18 -9.08 -7.87 2.52
N TYR A 19 -7.88 -8.23 2.08
CA TYR A 19 -7.21 -7.57 0.96
C TYR A 19 -6.64 -8.56 -0.05
N LEU A 20 -6.77 -8.20 -1.33
CA LEU A 20 -5.88 -8.72 -2.35
C LEU A 20 -4.62 -7.84 -2.41
N TYR A 21 -3.51 -8.33 -1.86
CA TYR A 21 -2.25 -7.59 -1.86
C TYR A 21 -1.48 -7.73 -3.18
N TYR A 22 -1.11 -6.60 -3.79
CA TYR A 22 -0.25 -6.57 -4.97
C TYR A 22 0.92 -5.59 -4.79
N HIS A 23 2.10 -5.99 -5.25
CA HIS A 23 3.30 -5.17 -5.22
C HIS A 23 3.67 -4.76 -6.66
N LEU A 24 3.17 -3.60 -7.09
CA LEU A 24 3.49 -3.03 -8.41
C LEU A 24 4.88 -2.42 -8.40
N ASN A 25 5.77 -2.91 -9.27
CA ASN A 25 7.14 -2.40 -9.38
C ASN A 25 7.19 -1.11 -10.21
N TYR A 26 8.12 -0.21 -9.88
CA TYR A 26 8.52 0.90 -10.73
C TYR A 26 10.05 0.90 -10.80
N SER A 27 10.61 0.77 -12.00
CA SER A 27 12.05 0.88 -12.24
C SER A 27 12.32 1.66 -13.53
N GLU A 28 13.58 2.01 -13.77
CA GLU A 28 13.97 2.73 -14.99
C GLU A 28 13.64 1.92 -16.26
N GLU A 29 13.80 0.59 -16.19
CA GLU A 29 13.53 -0.36 -17.27
C GLU A 29 12.04 -0.70 -17.40
N ASN A 30 11.28 -0.63 -16.30
CA ASN A 30 9.84 -0.88 -16.31
C ASN A 30 9.09 0.11 -15.43
N LYS A 31 8.65 1.19 -16.07
CA LYS A 31 7.92 2.28 -15.45
C LYS A 31 6.44 1.99 -15.22
N ASN A 32 5.84 0.99 -15.86
CA ASN A 32 4.40 0.67 -15.75
C ASN A 32 3.46 1.90 -15.93
N GLU A 33 3.83 2.85 -16.80
CA GLU A 33 3.18 4.18 -16.88
C GLU A 33 1.67 4.12 -17.14
N ALA A 34 1.22 3.25 -18.05
CA ALA A 34 -0.20 3.13 -18.39
C ALA A 34 -1.06 2.72 -17.18
N ILE A 35 -0.56 1.77 -16.38
CA ILE A 35 -1.24 1.29 -15.16
C ILE A 35 -1.18 2.37 -14.08
N LEU A 36 -0.03 3.03 -13.89
CA LEU A 36 0.07 4.08 -12.88
C LEU A 36 -0.83 5.28 -13.20
N LYS A 37 -1.01 5.60 -14.48
CA LYS A 37 -1.95 6.64 -14.91
C LYS A 37 -3.40 6.26 -14.62
N SER A 38 -3.79 4.99 -14.79
CA SER A 38 -5.13 4.53 -14.41
C SER A 38 -5.35 4.50 -12.90
N LEU A 39 -4.25 4.41 -12.13
CA LEU A 39 -4.21 4.50 -10.67
C LEU A 39 -3.96 5.93 -10.14
N GLY A 40 -4.32 6.94 -10.93
CA GLY A 40 -4.31 8.34 -10.48
C GLY A 40 -2.92 8.99 -10.42
N ASP A 41 -1.94 8.43 -11.12
CA ASP A 41 -0.57 8.96 -11.25
C ASP A 41 0.13 9.16 -9.88
N PRO A 42 0.26 8.08 -9.09
CA PRO A 42 0.68 8.14 -7.69
C PRO A 42 2.17 8.52 -7.54
N GLY A 43 2.97 8.41 -8.61
CA GLY A 43 4.38 8.77 -8.61
C GLY A 43 4.67 10.23 -8.26
N LYS A 44 3.67 11.12 -8.35
CA LYS A 44 3.76 12.52 -7.90
C LYS A 44 4.08 12.68 -6.42
N LEU A 45 3.80 11.66 -5.61
CA LEU A 45 4.12 11.64 -4.18
C LEU A 45 5.56 11.17 -3.89
N GLY A 46 6.26 10.63 -4.89
CA GLY A 46 7.49 9.88 -4.70
C GLY A 46 7.21 8.46 -4.20
N TYR A 47 8.07 7.51 -4.58
CA TYR A 47 7.94 6.11 -4.17
C TYR A 47 8.70 5.82 -2.87
N PRO A 48 8.22 4.89 -2.02
CA PRO A 48 7.05 4.03 -2.22
C PRO A 48 5.70 4.67 -1.85
N VAL A 49 4.63 4.23 -2.54
CA VAL A 49 3.25 4.69 -2.33
C VAL A 49 2.31 3.52 -2.06
N PHE A 50 1.24 3.78 -1.30
CA PHE A 50 0.15 2.84 -1.06
C PHE A 50 -1.11 3.33 -1.77
N ILE A 51 -1.80 2.42 -2.45
CA ILE A 51 -3.02 2.69 -3.21
C ILE A 51 -4.07 1.69 -2.75
N ILE A 52 -5.27 2.17 -2.42
CA ILE A 52 -6.43 1.34 -2.10
C ILE A 52 -7.41 1.41 -3.27
N LEU A 53 -7.80 0.25 -3.76
CA LEU A 53 -8.87 0.08 -4.73
C LEU A 53 -10.11 -0.50 -4.04
N ASN A 54 -11.30 -0.09 -4.47
CA ASN A 54 -12.54 -0.78 -4.09
C ASN A 54 -12.69 -2.11 -4.87
N LYS A 55 -13.75 -2.86 -4.58
CA LYS A 55 -14.07 -4.13 -5.26
C LYS A 55 -14.27 -4.04 -6.78
N GLU A 56 -14.53 -2.84 -7.31
CA GLU A 56 -14.70 -2.58 -8.75
C GLU A 56 -13.37 -2.19 -9.43
N GLY A 57 -12.27 -2.17 -8.67
CA GLY A 57 -10.96 -1.76 -9.16
C GLY A 57 -10.76 -0.24 -9.23
N LYS A 58 -11.71 0.56 -8.71
CA LYS A 58 -11.58 2.01 -8.67
C LYS A 58 -10.71 2.43 -7.49
N GLN A 59 -9.74 3.31 -7.74
CA GLN A 59 -8.94 3.94 -6.71
C GLN A 59 -9.82 4.81 -5.79
N ILE A 60 -9.71 4.56 -4.49
CA ILE A 60 -10.42 5.32 -3.45
C ILE A 60 -9.47 6.04 -2.49
N TYR A 61 -8.19 5.67 -2.48
CA TYR A 61 -7.20 6.31 -1.63
C TYR A 61 -5.77 6.10 -2.11
N THR A 62 -4.91 7.10 -1.88
CA THR A 62 -3.46 7.02 -2.08
C THR A 62 -2.73 7.83 -1.01
N GLN A 63 -1.60 7.32 -0.51
CA GLN A 63 -0.67 8.05 0.35
C GLN A 63 0.78 7.56 0.15
N GLY A 64 1.75 8.38 0.54
CA GLY A 64 3.15 7.95 0.61
C GLY A 64 3.42 7.02 1.81
N SER A 65 4.55 6.33 1.77
CA SER A 65 4.95 5.38 2.82
C SER A 65 5.38 6.06 4.12
N GLU A 66 5.84 7.30 4.07
CA GLU A 66 6.33 8.09 5.20
C GLU A 66 5.31 8.17 6.35
N HIS A 67 4.01 8.14 6.02
CA HIS A 67 2.94 8.16 7.01
C HIS A 67 2.81 6.85 7.81
N LEU A 68 3.42 5.76 7.35
CA LEU A 68 3.36 4.43 7.99
C LEU A 68 4.70 4.00 8.59
N GLU A 69 5.76 4.78 8.36
CA GLU A 69 7.12 4.43 8.79
C GLU A 69 7.35 4.69 10.28
N ASP A 70 8.28 3.92 10.86
CA ASP A 70 8.71 4.03 12.27
C ASP A 70 9.94 4.93 12.45
N GLY A 71 10.48 5.48 11.36
CA GLY A 71 11.72 6.27 11.34
C GLY A 71 13.01 5.46 11.29
N ASN A 72 12.95 4.11 11.33
CA ASN A 72 14.09 3.20 11.35
C ASN A 72 14.14 2.27 10.12
N LYS A 73 13.79 2.79 8.94
CA LYS A 73 13.72 2.03 7.68
C LYS A 73 12.75 0.83 7.75
N SER A 74 11.78 0.87 8.65
CA SER A 74 10.70 -0.10 8.77
C SER A 74 9.35 0.64 8.92
N TYR A 75 8.32 -0.10 9.29
CA TYR A 75 6.98 0.41 9.49
C TYR A 75 6.57 0.30 10.96
N ASP A 76 5.75 1.25 11.38
CA ASP A 76 5.09 1.21 12.68
C ASP A 76 3.84 0.32 12.56
N GLU A 77 3.77 -0.77 13.32
CA GLU A 77 2.67 -1.72 13.26
C GLU A 77 1.31 -1.04 13.53
N ASN A 78 1.24 -0.14 14.51
CA ASN A 78 -0.02 0.52 14.88
C ASN A 78 -0.50 1.46 13.76
N LYS A 79 0.41 2.21 13.12
CA LYS A 79 0.05 3.05 11.97
C LYS A 79 -0.47 2.20 10.81
N VAL A 80 0.19 1.07 10.52
CA VAL A 80 -0.23 0.16 9.43
C VAL A 80 -1.57 -0.48 9.75
N VAL A 81 -1.78 -0.99 10.96
CA VAL A 81 -3.06 -1.59 11.38
C VAL A 81 -4.17 -0.54 11.31
N THR A 82 -3.93 0.69 11.77
CA THR A 82 -4.90 1.79 11.69
C THR A 82 -5.24 2.11 10.24
N PHE A 83 -4.22 2.19 9.38
CA PHE A 83 -4.40 2.41 7.94
C PHE A 83 -5.26 1.32 7.30
N LEU A 84 -4.94 0.04 7.51
CA LEU A 84 -5.71 -1.07 6.95
C LEU A 84 -7.15 -1.08 7.51
N ASN A 85 -7.33 -0.97 8.82
CA ASN A 85 -8.67 -0.98 9.42
C ASN A 85 -9.58 0.15 8.95
N LYS A 86 -9.00 1.30 8.54
CA LYS A 86 -9.75 2.41 7.93
C LYS A 86 -10.44 2.00 6.62
N PHE A 87 -9.86 1.08 5.86
CA PHE A 87 -10.35 0.70 4.53
C PHE A 87 -11.01 -0.69 4.46
N HIS A 88 -10.90 -1.50 5.52
CA HIS A 88 -11.57 -2.81 5.58
C HIS A 88 -13.10 -2.69 5.72
N LYS A 89 -13.60 -1.65 6.39
CA LYS A 89 -15.04 -1.49 6.71
C LYS A 89 -15.90 -0.86 5.60
N MET A 90 -15.43 -0.84 4.34
CA MET A 90 -16.16 -0.22 3.22
C MET A 90 -16.74 -1.22 2.24
#